data_AF-A0A525W6X4-F1
#
_entry.id   AF-A0A525W6X4-F1
#
_cell.length_a   1.000
_cell.length_b   1.000
_cell.length_c   1.000
_cell.angle_alpha   90.00
_cell.angle_beta   90.00
_cell.angle_gamma   90.00
#
_symmetry.space_group_name_H-M   'P 1'
#
loop_
_entity.id
_entity.type
_entity.pdbx_description
1 polymer ?
#
loop_
_entity_poly.entity_id
_entity_poly.type
_entity_poly.pdbx_seq_one_letter_code
_entity_poly.pdbx_strand_id
1 'polypeptide(L)'
;MAAKQPRFTENFSANLTDIETFLGPHGRSAYRRLLDRLFDDAIPSLCRFPQSGRLFLAHIIKSAKARTLTKELRKLLGKEDDLREFVTDDYLMLYLVRRGQVILLAVKHHRQLSFDLKGFWSKE
;
A
#
# COMPACT_ATOMS: atom_id res chain seq x y z
N MET A 1 20.56 -14.35 -5.91
CA MET A 1 19.67 -14.48 -4.74
C MET A 1 18.25 -14.56 -5.27
N ALA A 2 17.54 -15.68 -5.06
CA ALA A 2 16.14 -15.79 -5.52
C ALA A 2 15.30 -14.75 -4.77
N ALA A 3 14.60 -13.87 -5.51
CA ALA A 3 13.69 -12.92 -4.90
C ALA A 3 12.62 -13.71 -4.13
N LYS A 4 12.53 -13.50 -2.80
CA LYS A 4 11.48 -14.14 -2.00
C LYS A 4 10.12 -13.66 -2.52
N GLN A 5 9.20 -14.59 -2.72
CA GLN A 5 7.85 -14.25 -3.18
C GLN A 5 7.18 -13.27 -2.19
N PRO A 6 6.49 -12.24 -2.71
CA PRO A 6 5.75 -11.30 -1.88
C PRO A 6 4.56 -12.00 -1.22
N ARG A 7 4.19 -11.56 -0.01
CA ARG A 7 2.93 -11.96 0.62
C ARG A 7 1.92 -10.83 0.51
N PHE A 8 0.69 -11.16 0.15
CA PHE A 8 -0.43 -10.23 0.08
C PHE A 8 -1.34 -10.42 1.29
N THR A 9 -1.73 -9.34 1.96
CA THR A 9 -2.78 -9.40 2.98
C THR A 9 -4.16 -9.36 2.34
N GLU A 10 -5.18 -9.79 3.07
CA GLU A 10 -6.57 -9.65 2.65
C GLU A 10 -6.95 -8.18 2.41
N ASN A 11 -6.45 -7.26 3.23
CA ASN A 11 -6.67 -5.83 3.05
C ASN A 11 -6.10 -5.32 1.71
N PHE A 12 -4.91 -5.79 1.32
CA PHE A 12 -4.33 -5.42 0.02
C PHE A 12 -5.24 -5.86 -1.14
N SER A 13 -5.72 -7.10 -1.10
CA SER A 13 -6.66 -7.62 -2.11
C SER A 13 -7.98 -6.83 -2.11
N ALA A 14 -8.54 -6.53 -0.93
CA ALA A 14 -9.74 -5.72 -0.81
C ALA A 14 -9.54 -4.30 -1.37
N ASN A 15 -8.35 -3.72 -1.19
CA ASN A 15 -8.05 -2.41 -1.75
C ASN A 15 -7.98 -2.41 -3.29
N LEU A 16 -7.51 -3.49 -3.92
CA LEU A 16 -7.55 -3.61 -5.38
C LEU A 16 -9.00 -3.64 -5.89
N THR A 17 -9.88 -4.39 -5.23
CA THR A 17 -11.31 -4.41 -5.53
C THR A 17 -11.95 -3.01 -5.35
N ASP A 18 -11.55 -2.29 -4.29
CA ASP A 18 -12.01 -0.93 -4.06
C ASP A 18 -11.56 0.04 -5.16
N ILE A 19 -10.34 -0.13 -5.68
CA ILE A 19 -9.83 0.66 -6.81
C ILE A 19 -10.63 0.35 -8.08
N GLU A 20 -10.88 -0.92 -8.37
CA GLU A 20 -11.69 -1.34 -9.53
C GLU A 20 -13.10 -0.73 -9.46
N THR A 21 -13.71 -0.79 -8.27
CA THR A 21 -15.05 -0.25 -8.02
C THR A 21 -15.08 1.27 -8.19
N PHE A 22 -14.07 1.97 -7.63
CA PHE A 22 -13.94 3.42 -7.74
C PHE A 22 -13.75 3.89 -9.19
N LEU A 23 -12.96 3.15 -9.98
CA LEU A 23 -12.70 3.47 -11.38
C LEU A 23 -13.92 3.22 -12.28
N GLY A 24 -14.83 2.34 -11.84
CA GLY A 24 -16.06 2.02 -12.54
C GLY A 24 -15.84 1.44 -13.94
N PRO A 25 -16.92 1.29 -14.75
CA PRO A 25 -16.84 0.68 -16.07
C PRO A 25 -15.89 1.39 -17.05
N HIS A 26 -15.87 2.72 -17.01
CA HIS A 26 -15.04 3.55 -17.89
C HIS A 26 -13.54 3.52 -17.53
N GLY A 27 -13.20 3.15 -16.29
CA GLY A 27 -11.82 3.10 -15.81
C GLY A 27 -11.15 1.73 -15.96
N ARG A 28 -11.77 0.74 -16.62
CA ARG A 28 -11.20 -0.62 -16.78
C ARG A 28 -9.79 -0.62 -17.40
N SER A 29 -9.55 0.24 -18.38
CA SER A 29 -8.23 0.36 -19.01
C SER A 29 -7.18 0.95 -18.06
N ALA A 30 -7.56 1.91 -17.22
CA ALA A 30 -6.71 2.47 -16.19
C ALA A 30 -6.41 1.44 -15.09
N TYR A 31 -7.42 0.67 -14.67
CA TYR A 31 -7.25 -0.41 -13.69
C TYR A 31 -6.28 -1.48 -14.21
N ARG A 32 -6.43 -1.93 -15.46
CA ARG A 32 -5.50 -2.89 -16.05
C ARG A 32 -4.07 -2.36 -16.11
N ARG A 33 -3.87 -1.12 -16.56
CA ARG A 33 -2.53 -0.50 -16.54
C ARG A 33 -1.94 -0.40 -15.14
N LEU A 34 -2.77 -0.15 -14.12
CA LEU A 34 -2.32 -0.17 -12.74
C LEU A 34 -1.86 -1.56 -12.34
N LEU A 35 -2.62 -2.62 -12.65
CA LEU A 35 -2.23 -3.99 -12.35
C LEU A 35 -0.92 -4.38 -13.07
N ASP A 36 -0.81 -4.06 -14.36
CA ASP A 36 0.40 -4.34 -15.15
C ASP A 36 1.63 -3.67 -14.49
N ARG A 37 1.57 -2.37 -14.17
CA ARG A 37 2.66 -1.66 -13.48
C ARG A 37 2.96 -2.25 -12.10
N LEU A 38 1.93 -2.62 -11.36
CA LEU A 38 2.06 -3.13 -10.00
C LEU A 38 2.76 -4.49 -9.98
N PHE A 39 2.31 -5.43 -10.81
CA PHE A 39 2.76 -6.81 -10.80
C PHE A 39 3.99 -7.06 -11.68
N ASP A 40 4.18 -6.30 -12.76
CA ASP A 40 5.29 -6.52 -13.69
C ASP A 40 6.53 -5.66 -13.34
N ASP A 41 6.36 -4.55 -12.62
CA ASP A 41 7.45 -3.63 -12.28
C ASP A 41 7.61 -3.42 -10.77
N ALA A 42 6.62 -2.81 -10.12
CA ALA A 42 6.79 -2.35 -8.73
C ALA A 42 7.01 -3.48 -7.73
N ILE A 43 6.18 -4.54 -7.76
CA ILE A 43 6.31 -5.68 -6.84
C ILE A 43 7.62 -6.43 -7.07
N PRO A 44 8.01 -6.81 -8.31
CA PRO A 44 9.32 -7.41 -8.57
C PRO A 44 10.48 -6.55 -8.09
N SER A 45 10.42 -5.23 -8.33
CA SER A 45 11.42 -4.26 -7.88
C SER A 45 11.53 -4.21 -6.37
N LEU A 46 10.40 -4.15 -5.65
CA LEU A 46 10.35 -4.18 -4.17
C LEU A 46 10.87 -5.50 -3.60
N CYS A 47 10.57 -6.64 -4.24
CA CYS A 47 11.11 -7.93 -3.81
C CYS A 47 12.63 -8.00 -3.98
N ARG A 48 13.20 -7.33 -5.00
CA ARG A 48 14.65 -7.26 -5.22
C ARG A 48 15.33 -6.23 -4.33
N PHE A 49 14.67 -5.10 -4.08
CA PHE A 49 15.18 -3.99 -3.28
C PHE A 49 14.16 -3.58 -2.20
N PRO A 50 13.97 -4.37 -1.13
CA PRO A 50 12.93 -4.11 -0.12
C PRO A 50 13.07 -2.79 0.63
N GLN A 51 14.25 -2.15 0.57
CA GLN A 51 14.55 -0.90 1.26
C GLN A 51 14.36 0.34 0.37
N SER A 52 13.91 0.18 -0.87
CA SER A 52 13.74 1.29 -1.82
C SER A 52 12.57 2.22 -1.47
N GLY A 53 11.58 1.74 -0.73
CA GLY A 53 10.49 2.59 -0.22
C GLY A 53 10.93 3.42 0.98
N ARG A 54 10.16 4.47 1.27
CA ARG A 54 10.42 5.39 2.38
C ARG A 54 9.96 4.77 3.70
N LEU A 55 10.63 5.10 4.80
CA LEU A 55 10.18 4.71 6.14
C LEU A 55 8.87 5.42 6.47
N PHE A 56 7.79 4.66 6.67
CA PHE A 56 6.45 5.21 6.90
C PHE A 56 6.42 6.09 8.17
N LEU A 57 7.07 5.63 9.24
CA LEU A 57 7.09 6.28 10.55
C LEU A 57 8.20 7.33 10.73
N ALA A 58 8.89 7.72 9.66
CA ALA A 58 9.91 8.78 9.73
C ALA A 58 9.31 10.20 9.75
N HIS A 59 8.05 10.37 9.34
CA HIS A 59 7.40 11.67 9.32
C HIS A 59 7.06 12.20 10.71
N ILE A 60 7.15 13.52 10.89
CA ILE A 60 6.78 14.20 12.14
C ILE A 60 5.25 14.16 12.29
N ILE A 61 4.76 13.41 13.28
CA ILE A 61 3.34 13.28 13.56
C ILE A 61 2.88 14.44 14.45
N LYS A 62 2.17 15.40 13.86
CA LYS A 62 1.69 16.59 14.57
C LYS A 62 0.32 16.41 15.25
N SER A 63 -0.48 15.43 14.82
CA SER A 63 -1.83 15.19 15.36
C SER A 63 -1.81 14.26 16.59
N ALA A 64 -2.52 14.64 17.65
CA ALA A 64 -2.67 13.81 18.85
C ALA A 64 -3.30 12.43 18.53
N LYS A 65 -4.32 12.39 17.67
CA LYS A 65 -4.94 11.14 17.22
C LYS A 65 -3.94 10.25 16.47
N ALA A 66 -3.18 10.84 15.55
CA ALA A 66 -2.18 10.11 14.78
C ALA A 66 -1.02 9.60 15.67
N ARG A 67 -0.65 10.34 16.73
CA ARG A 67 0.35 9.90 17.72
C ARG A 67 -0.13 8.65 18.47
N THR A 68 -1.38 8.63 18.92
CA THR A 68 -1.96 7.45 19.60
C THR A 68 -2.00 6.24 18.67
N LEU A 69 -2.51 6.41 17.44
CA LEU A 69 -2.58 5.33 16.45
C LEU A 69 -1.19 4.78 16.11
N THR A 70 -0.19 5.66 15.97
CA THR A 70 1.20 5.25 15.71
C THR A 70 1.80 4.49 16.89
N LYS A 71 1.46 4.88 18.12
CA LYS A 71 1.94 4.18 19.32
C LYS A 71 1.39 2.76 19.38
N GLU A 72 0.11 2.56 19.07
CA GLU A 72 -0.49 1.22 18.95
C GLU A 72 0.11 0.42 17.79
N LEU A 73 0.29 1.05 16.62
CA LEU A 73 0.94 0.41 15.48
C LEU A 73 2.36 -0.09 15.81
N ARG A 74 3.16 0.72 16.54
CA ARG A 74 4.50 0.32 16.97
C ARG A 74 4.51 -0.88 17.92
N LYS A 75 3.44 -1.13 18.69
CA LYS A 75 3.33 -2.34 19.54
C LYS A 75 3.10 -3.60 18.71
N LEU A 76 2.49 -3.47 17.53
CA LEU A 76 2.21 -4.58 16.61
C LEU A 76 3.43 -4.93 15.72
N LEU A 77 4.35 -3.98 15.54
CA LEU A 77 5.60 -4.18 14.80
C LEU A 77 6.68 -4.78 15.71
N GLY A 78 7.36 -5.80 15.22
CA GLY A 78 8.56 -6.35 15.84
C GLY A 78 9.76 -5.39 15.74
N LYS A 79 10.85 -5.69 16.47
CA LYS A 79 12.07 -4.87 16.42
C LYS A 79 12.74 -4.84 15.03
N GLU A 80 12.63 -5.94 14.30
CA GLU A 80 13.23 -6.14 12.96
C GLU A 80 12.24 -5.86 11.82
N ASP A 81 11.06 -5.33 12.16
CA ASP A 81 10.01 -5.04 11.20
C ASP A 81 10.18 -3.64 10.65
N ASP A 82 10.20 -3.55 9.32
CA ASP A 82 10.45 -2.30 8.62
C ASP A 82 9.23 -1.91 7.79
N LEU A 83 8.40 -1.04 8.37
CA LEU A 83 7.18 -0.54 7.74
C LEU A 83 7.51 0.61 6.79
N ARG A 84 7.22 0.41 5.51
CA ARG A 84 7.60 1.30 4.43
C ARG A 84 6.43 1.65 3.53
N GLU A 85 6.56 2.81 2.90
CA GLU A 85 5.65 3.28 1.85
C GLU A 85 6.39 3.38 0.52
N PHE A 86 5.71 2.98 -0.54
CA PHE A 86 6.16 3.14 -1.93
C PHE A 86 5.17 4.07 -2.63
N VAL A 87 5.67 5.19 -3.12
CA VAL A 87 4.86 6.25 -3.73
C VAL A 87 5.23 6.35 -5.20
N THR A 88 4.22 6.28 -6.06
CA THR A 88 4.32 6.50 -7.50
C THR A 88 3.35 7.61 -7.90
N ASP A 89 3.40 8.03 -9.15
CA ASP A 89 2.46 9.03 -9.68
C ASP A 89 1.00 8.56 -9.61
N ASP A 90 0.77 7.24 -9.75
CA ASP A 90 -0.59 6.69 -9.87
C ASP A 90 -1.13 6.08 -8.58
N TYR A 91 -0.26 5.58 -7.71
CA TYR A 91 -0.67 4.86 -6.51
C TYR A 91 0.37 4.93 -5.39
N LEU A 92 -0.14 4.71 -4.18
CA LEU A 92 0.64 4.54 -2.97
C LEU A 92 0.45 3.11 -2.46
N MET A 93 1.53 2.49 -2.00
CA MET A 93 1.52 1.16 -1.42
C MET A 93 2.19 1.18 -0.05
N LEU A 94 1.55 0.55 0.92
CA LEU A 94 2.12 0.30 2.25
C LEU A 94 2.57 -1.16 2.31
N TYR A 95 3.82 -1.39 2.72
CA TYR A 95 4.37 -2.72 2.83
C TYR A 95 5.29 -2.85 4.05
N LEU A 96 5.46 -4.07 4.50
CA LEU A 96 6.29 -4.45 5.62
C LEU A 96 7.42 -5.34 5.14
N VAL A 97 8.65 -5.02 5.51
CA VAL A 97 9.79 -5.93 5.34
C VAL A 97 10.01 -6.65 6.67
N ARG A 98 9.81 -7.97 6.68
CA ARG A 98 10.00 -8.82 7.87
C ARG A 98 10.88 -10.00 7.48
N ARG A 99 12.05 -10.13 8.13
CA ARG A 99 13.03 -11.22 7.86
C ARG A 99 13.40 -11.35 6.36
N GLY A 100 13.51 -10.20 5.68
CA GLY A 100 13.81 -10.11 4.25
C GLY A 100 12.67 -10.54 3.32
N GLN A 101 11.44 -10.71 3.83
CA GLN A 101 10.24 -10.92 3.02
C GLN A 101 9.43 -9.63 2.96
N VAL A 102 8.94 -9.30 1.76
CA VAL A 102 8.01 -8.18 1.52
C VAL A 102 6.58 -8.68 1.74
N ILE A 103 5.86 -8.02 2.65
CA ILE A 103 4.45 -8.26 2.95
C ILE A 103 3.69 -7.00 2.56
N LEU A 104 2.87 -7.09 1.54
CA LEU A 104 2.07 -6.00 0.98
C LEU A 104 0.81 -5.84 1.81
N LEU A 105 0.69 -4.69 2.48
CA LEU A 105 -0.36 -4.43 3.48
C LEU A 105 -1.57 -3.72 2.90
N ALA A 106 -1.32 -2.70 2.06
CA ALA A 106 -2.37 -1.87 1.47
C ALA A 106 -1.88 -1.23 0.16
N VAL A 107 -2.82 -0.90 -0.71
CA VAL A 107 -2.59 -0.11 -1.94
C VAL A 107 -3.73 0.89 -2.13
N LYS A 108 -3.45 2.08 -2.65
CA LYS A 108 -4.47 3.07 -3.01
C LYS A 108 -4.12 3.79 -4.29
N HIS A 109 -5.13 4.06 -5.09
CA HIS A 109 -5.00 4.90 -6.27
C HIS A 109 -5.01 6.39 -5.87
N HIS A 110 -4.18 7.23 -6.49
CA HIS A 110 -4.03 8.65 -6.14
C HIS A 110 -5.35 9.46 -6.20
N ARG A 111 -6.27 9.06 -7.08
CA ARG A 111 -7.62 9.68 -7.20
C ARG A 111 -8.60 9.27 -6.09
N GLN A 112 -8.28 8.27 -5.27
CA GLN A 112 -9.11 7.91 -4.12
C GLN A 112 -8.80 8.87 -2.97
N LEU A 113 -9.70 9.82 -2.74
CA LEU A 113 -9.55 10.90 -1.75
C LEU A 113 -9.52 10.42 -0.28
N SER A 114 -9.80 9.13 0.00
CA SER A 114 -9.76 8.58 1.36
C SER A 114 -9.61 7.05 1.38
N PHE A 115 -9.28 6.50 2.54
CA PHE A 115 -9.24 5.05 2.79
C PHE A 115 -10.60 4.48 3.23
N ASP A 116 -11.50 5.32 3.76
CA ASP A 116 -12.68 4.89 4.54
C ASP A 116 -14.00 5.57 4.09
N LEU A 117 -14.09 5.97 2.82
CA LEU A 117 -15.27 6.67 2.29
C LEU A 117 -16.03 5.83 1.25
N LYS A 118 -16.11 4.50 1.44
CA LYS A 118 -16.98 3.65 0.59
C LYS A 118 -18.40 4.21 0.49
N GLY A 119 -18.90 4.86 1.56
CA GLY A 119 -20.21 5.52 1.60
C GLY A 119 -20.34 6.86 0.87
N PHE A 120 -19.24 7.48 0.43
CA PHE A 120 -19.27 8.78 -0.27
C PHE A 120 -18.89 8.69 -1.76
N TRP A 121 -18.52 7.52 -2.26
CA TRP A 121 -18.07 7.33 -3.65
C TRP A 121 -19.21 6.98 -4.62
N SER A 122 -20.42 6.76 -4.11
CA SER A 122 -21.60 6.39 -4.90
C SER A 122 -22.60 7.52 -5.09
N LYS A 123 -22.14 8.76 -5.26
CA LYS A 123 -23.00 9.85 -5.73
C LYS A 123 -22.36 10.55 -6.92
N GLU A 124 -22.72 10.06 -8.10
CA GLU A 124 -23.06 10.85 -9.30
C GLU A 124 -23.93 9.99 -10.21
#